data_AF-A0A3B8N9E7-F1
#
_entry.id   AF-A0A3B8N9E7-F1
#
_cell.length_a   1.000
_cell.length_b   1.000
_cell.length_c   1.000
_cell.angle_alpha   90.00
_cell.angle_beta   90.00
_cell.angle_gamma   90.00
#
_symmetry.space_group_name_H-M   'P 1'
#
loop_
_entity.id
_entity.type
_entity.pdbx_description
1 polymer ?
#
loop_
_entity_poly.entity_id
_entity_poly.type
_entity_poly.pdbx_seq_one_letter_code
_entity_poly.pdbx_strand_id
1 'polypeptide(L)'
;MRNVTRTALRQTFLVVTFAVVESSLLWFLNHSIATGILAGSGVSLLCFWLLAHDIAAFSERRVRVGYILRYLIYALVLASAGLVSTVFFMGCVIGVFNGKLTIVLFGRWLGETQSDPQ
;
A
#
# COMPACT_ATOMS: atom_id res chain seq x y z
N MET A 1 -17.79 -4.05 9.56
CA MET A 1 -17.25 -2.88 8.80
C MET A 1 -16.40 -1.93 9.65
N ARG A 2 -16.87 -1.42 10.80
CA ARG A 2 -16.14 -0.45 11.65
C ARG A 2 -14.72 -0.89 12.06
N ASN A 3 -14.52 -2.19 12.31
CA ASN A 3 -13.20 -2.76 12.64
C ASN A 3 -12.24 -2.78 11.43
N VAL A 4 -12.72 -3.13 10.24
CA VAL A 4 -11.91 -3.15 9.00
C VAL A 4 -11.43 -1.73 8.64
N THR A 5 -12.31 -0.74 8.73
CA THR A 5 -11.97 0.66 8.45
C THR A 5 -10.97 1.22 9.45
N ARG A 6 -11.11 0.90 10.75
CA ARG A 6 -10.17 1.34 11.80
C ARG A 6 -8.78 0.73 11.59
N THR A 7 -8.72 -0.54 11.19
CA THR A 7 -7.46 -1.22 10.86
C THR A 7 -6.84 -0.62 9.59
N ALA A 8 -7.66 -0.34 8.57
CA ALA A 8 -7.17 0.26 7.35
C ALA A 8 -6.57 1.66 7.58
N LEU A 9 -7.20 2.45 8.46
CA LEU A 9 -6.68 3.75 8.88
C LEU A 9 -5.36 3.64 9.65
N ARG A 10 -5.22 2.67 10.56
CA ARG A 10 -3.94 2.43 11.27
C ARG A 10 -2.80 2.07 10.32
N GLN A 11 -3.06 1.21 9.34
CA GLN A 11 -2.06 0.87 8.34
C GLN A 11 -1.73 2.05 7.44
N THR A 12 -2.74 2.83 7.05
CA THR A 12 -2.53 4.07 6.30
C THR A 12 -1.61 5.01 7.06
N PHE A 13 -1.85 5.21 8.35
CA PHE A 13 -1.02 6.05 9.19
C PHE A 13 0.43 5.56 9.23
N LEU A 14 0.66 4.27 9.48
CA LEU A 14 2.01 3.70 9.55
C LEU A 14 2.78 3.83 8.23
N VAL A 15 2.16 3.50 7.10
CA VAL A 15 2.79 3.63 5.78
C VAL A 15 3.10 5.09 5.47
N VAL A 16 2.19 6.01 5.79
CA VAL A 16 2.43 7.46 5.61
C VAL A 16 3.59 7.92 6.49
N THR A 17 3.68 7.47 7.75
CA THR A 17 4.80 7.80 8.64
C THR A 17 6.13 7.32 8.04
N PHE A 18 6.21 6.06 7.59
CA PHE A 18 7.42 5.55 6.94
C PHE A 18 7.77 6.34 5.68
N ALA A 19 6.79 6.57 4.80
CA ALA A 19 6.99 7.30 3.57
C ALA A 19 7.49 8.73 3.82
N VAL A 20 6.90 9.45 4.78
CA VAL A 20 7.34 10.82 5.12
C VAL A 20 8.75 10.81 5.71
N VAL A 21 9.03 9.95 6.68
CA VAL A 21 10.34 9.89 7.33
C VAL A 21 11.44 9.55 6.31
N GLU A 22 11.24 8.51 5.51
CA GLU A 22 12.22 8.08 4.50
C GLU A 22 12.39 9.12 3.39
N SER A 23 11.29 9.64 2.84
CA SER A 23 11.36 10.66 1.80
C SER A 23 11.98 11.95 2.30
N SER A 24 11.74 12.37 3.55
CA SER A 24 12.40 13.55 4.14
C SER A 24 13.90 13.34 4.35
N LEU A 25 14.32 12.16 4.81
CA LEU A 25 15.75 11.83 4.97
C LEU A 25 16.47 11.80 3.61
N LEU A 26 15.83 11.23 2.60
CA LEU A 26 16.41 11.07 1.28
C LEU A 26 16.22 12.29 0.37
N TRP A 27 15.36 13.25 0.74
CA TRP A 27 15.07 14.43 -0.07
C TRP A 27 16.32 15.21 -0.46
N PHE A 28 17.22 15.42 0.50
CA PHE A 28 18.44 16.19 0.32
C PHE A 28 19.57 15.39 -0.35
N LEU A 29 19.48 14.06 -0.33
CA LEU A 29 20.48 13.18 -0.93
C LEU A 29 20.14 12.85 -2.38
N ASN A 30 18.86 12.56 -2.65
CA ASN A 30 18.39 12.19 -3.97
C ASN A 30 16.87 12.46 -4.08
N HIS A 31 16.51 13.55 -4.74
CA HIS A 31 15.10 13.94 -4.88
C HIS A 31 14.27 12.92 -5.68
N SER A 32 14.87 12.25 -6.68
CA SER A 32 14.16 11.25 -7.50
C SER A 32 13.80 10.00 -6.71
N ILE A 33 14.66 9.51 -5.80
CA ILE A 33 14.29 8.37 -4.96
C ILE A 33 13.23 8.76 -3.92
N ALA A 34 13.33 9.96 -3.33
CA ALA A 34 12.38 10.44 -2.33
C ALA A 34 10.96 10.59 -2.90
N THR A 35 10.84 11.16 -4.10
CA THR A 35 9.57 11.27 -4.84
C THR A 35 9.04 9.90 -5.28
N GLY A 36 9.93 8.98 -5.68
CA GLY A 36 9.58 7.59 -5.96
C GLY A 36 8.96 6.89 -4.74
N ILE A 37 9.54 7.06 -3.55
CA ILE A 37 9.03 6.46 -2.30
C ILE A 37 7.60 6.94 -2.01
N LEU A 38 7.32 8.23 -2.19
CA LEU A 38 5.97 8.77 -2.01
C LEU A 38 4.99 8.17 -3.02
N ALA A 39 5.37 8.10 -4.30
CA ALA A 39 4.54 7.52 -5.35
C ALA A 39 4.23 6.04 -5.10
N GLY A 40 5.27 5.25 -4.78
CA GLY A 40 5.13 3.83 -4.45
C GLY A 40 4.27 3.58 -3.22
N SER A 41 4.46 4.38 -2.16
CA SER A 41 3.67 4.30 -0.92
C SER A 41 2.20 4.66 -1.17
N GLY A 42 1.92 5.70 -1.94
CA GLY A 42 0.57 6.09 -2.31
C GLY A 42 -0.15 4.99 -3.11
N VAL A 43 0.55 4.36 -4.05
CA VAL A 43 -0.01 3.25 -4.84
C VAL A 43 -0.23 2.01 -3.98
N SER A 44 0.67 1.75 -3.03
CA SER A 44 0.49 0.68 -2.05
C SER A 44 -0.78 0.86 -1.22
N LEU A 45 -1.00 2.10 -0.74
CA LEU A 45 -2.20 2.45 0.02
C LEU A 45 -3.47 2.33 -0.80
N LEU A 46 -3.49 2.84 -2.03
CA LEU A 46 -4.62 2.69 -2.94
C LEU A 46 -4.98 1.21 -3.13
N CYS A 47 -3.98 0.38 -3.40
CA CYS A 47 -4.12 -1.06 -3.57
C CYS A 47 -4.60 -1.78 -2.31
N PHE A 48 -4.21 -1.29 -1.14
CA PHE A 48 -4.66 -1.81 0.14
C PHE A 48 -6.10 -1.41 0.46
N TRP A 49 -6.51 -0.17 0.18
CA TRP A 49 -7.90 0.27 0.32
C TRP A 49 -8.84 -0.44 -0.65
N LEU A 50 -8.41 -0.70 -1.89
CA LEU A 50 -9.12 -1.56 -2.83
C LEU A 50 -9.33 -2.96 -2.27
N LEU A 51 -8.30 -3.54 -1.65
CA LEU A 51 -8.43 -4.85 -0.99
C LEU A 51 -9.40 -4.79 0.19
N ALA A 52 -9.33 -3.77 1.04
CA ALA A 52 -10.23 -3.61 2.18
C ALA A 52 -11.69 -3.44 1.73
N HIS A 53 -11.91 -2.73 0.61
CA HIS A 53 -13.23 -2.58 -0.01
C HIS A 53 -13.74 -3.92 -0.57
N ASP A 54 -12.90 -4.66 -1.30
CA ASP A 54 -13.24 -6.00 -1.81
C ASP A 54 -13.61 -6.95 -0.66
N ILE A 55 -12.82 -7.01 0.41
CA ILE A 55 -13.09 -7.85 1.59
C ILE A 55 -14.43 -7.47 2.23
N ALA A 56 -14.76 -6.18 2.30
CA ALA A 56 -16.06 -5.74 2.81
C ALA A 56 -17.22 -6.12 1.86
N ALA A 57 -16.98 -6.10 0.54
CA ALA A 57 -17.96 -6.48 -0.48
C ALA A 57 -18.10 -8.00 -0.68
N PHE A 58 -17.16 -8.81 -0.17
CA PHE A 58 -17.17 -10.27 -0.26
C PHE A 58 -18.38 -10.92 0.45
N SER A 59 -19.12 -10.18 1.30
CA SER A 59 -20.42 -10.66 1.81
C SER A 59 -21.51 -10.70 0.74
N GLU A 60 -21.33 -10.03 -0.41
CA GLU A 60 -22.32 -9.91 -1.47
C GLU A 60 -21.84 -10.48 -2.81
N ARG A 61 -21.35 -11.73 -2.87
CA ARG A 61 -21.21 -12.54 -4.11
C ARG A 61 -20.67 -11.85 -5.39
N ARG A 62 -19.91 -10.75 -5.27
CA ARG A 62 -19.47 -9.93 -6.40
C ARG A 62 -18.01 -10.23 -6.77
N VAL A 63 -17.81 -10.17 -8.08
CA VAL A 63 -16.67 -10.59 -8.88
C VAL A 63 -15.32 -10.11 -8.32
N ARG A 64 -14.28 -10.96 -8.44
CA ARG A 64 -12.86 -10.72 -8.06
C ARG A 64 -12.14 -9.62 -8.88
N VAL A 65 -12.87 -8.60 -9.35
CA VAL A 65 -12.33 -7.54 -10.22
C VAL A 65 -11.31 -6.69 -9.49
N GLY A 66 -11.57 -6.31 -8.23
CA GLY A 66 -10.63 -5.47 -7.46
C GLY A 66 -9.29 -6.15 -7.19
N TYR A 67 -9.28 -7.49 -7.02
CA TYR A 67 -8.05 -8.27 -6.91
C TYR A 67 -7.18 -8.17 -8.17
N ILE A 68 -7.77 -8.32 -9.36
CA ILE A 68 -7.04 -8.20 -10.64
C ILE A 68 -6.60 -6.75 -10.88
N LEU A 69 -7.48 -5.80 -10.62
CA LEU A 69 -7.23 -4.37 -10.80
C LEU A 69 -6.03 -3.91 -9.98
N ARG A 70 -5.85 -4.45 -8.77
CA ARG A 70 -4.71 -4.15 -7.90
C ARG A 70 -3.37 -4.47 -8.57
N TYR A 71 -3.24 -5.64 -9.18
CA TYR A 71 -1.99 -6.03 -9.86
C TYR A 71 -1.78 -5.23 -11.14
N LEU A 72 -2.86 -4.91 -11.85
CA LEU A 72 -2.78 -4.02 -13.01
C LEU A 72 -2.25 -2.64 -12.63
N ILE A 73 -2.74 -2.05 -11.53
CA ILE A 73 -2.28 -0.77 -11.01
C ILE A 73 -0.79 -0.85 -10.66
N TYR A 74 -0.36 -1.87 -9.91
CA TYR A 74 1.06 -2.06 -9.59
C TYR A 74 1.92 -2.18 -10.85
N ALA A 75 1.51 -2.98 -11.82
CA ALA A 75 2.25 -3.18 -13.06
C ALA A 75 2.38 -1.89 -13.86
N LEU A 76 1.28 -1.13 -14.02
CA LEU A 76 1.27 0.13 -14.76
C LEU A 76 2.15 1.19 -14.09
N VAL A 77 2.05 1.33 -12.77
CA VAL A 77 2.85 2.31 -12.01
C VAL A 77 4.33 1.96 -12.03
N LEU A 78 4.69 0.69 -11.84
CA LEU A 78 6.09 0.27 -11.84
C LEU A 78 6.69 0.32 -13.25
N ALA A 79 5.92 -0.02 -14.28
CA ALA A 79 6.34 0.13 -15.66
C ALA A 79 6.56 1.60 -16.02
N SER A 80 5.63 2.50 -15.66
CA SER A 80 5.78 3.93 -15.91
C SER A 80 6.95 4.54 -15.12
N ALA A 81 7.15 4.11 -13.87
CA ALA A 81 8.30 4.52 -13.07
C ALA A 81 9.64 4.12 -13.71
N GLY A 82 9.71 2.92 -14.31
CA GLY A 82 10.87 2.45 -15.06
C GLY A 82 11.20 3.29 -16.29
N LEU A 83 10.19 3.91 -16.92
CA LEU A 83 10.38 4.83 -18.04
C LEU A 83 10.90 6.21 -17.62
N VAL A 84 10.68 6.61 -16.37
CA VAL A 84 11.14 7.91 -15.84
C VAL A 84 12.62 7.85 -15.48
N SER A 85 13.01 6.94 -14.59
CA SER A 85 14.41 6.64 -14.28
C SER A 85 14.53 5.41 -13.39
N THR A 86 15.67 4.72 -13.45
CA THR A 86 15.97 3.60 -12.54
C THR A 86 15.92 4.02 -11.07
N VAL A 87 16.36 5.23 -10.75
CA VAL A 87 16.37 5.74 -9.36
C VAL A 87 14.95 5.98 -8.84
N PHE A 88 14.09 6.61 -9.64
CA PHE A 88 12.69 6.80 -9.29
C PHE A 88 11.95 5.47 -9.16
N PHE A 89 12.20 4.53 -10.07
CA PHE A 89 11.69 3.16 -10.00
C PHE A 89 12.07 2.47 -8.68
N MET A 90 13.34 2.55 -8.27
CA MET A 90 13.79 1.99 -7.00
C MET A 90 13.06 2.63 -5.81
N GLY A 91 12.86 3.94 -5.84
CA GLY A 91 12.04 4.63 -4.83
C GLY A 91 10.62 4.08 -4.78
N CYS A 92 9.96 3.91 -5.93
CA CYS A 92 8.62 3.32 -6.01
C CYS A 92 8.58 1.90 -5.43
N VAL A 93 9.58 1.07 -5.74
CA VAL A 93 9.69 -0.28 -5.19
C VAL A 93 9.80 -0.24 -3.67
N ILE A 94 10.65 0.62 -3.11
CA ILE A 94 10.80 0.80 -1.66
C ILE A 94 9.46 1.19 -1.02
N GLY A 95 8.78 2.21 -1.57
CA GLY A 95 7.47 2.65 -1.06
C GLY A 95 6.40 1.55 -1.08
N VAL A 96 6.38 0.73 -2.14
CA VAL A 96 5.48 -0.44 -2.21
C VAL A 96 5.85 -1.51 -1.17
N PHE A 97 7.14 -1.74 -0.95
CA PHE A 97 7.63 -2.67 0.07
C PHE A 97 7.29 -2.21 1.48
N ASN A 98 7.36 -0.91 1.79
CA ASN A 98 6.95 -0.36 3.08
C ASN A 98 5.49 -0.70 3.39
N GLY A 99 4.59 -0.56 2.41
CA GLY A 99 3.21 -0.99 2.55
C GLY A 99 3.06 -2.48 2.89
N LYS A 100 3.80 -3.34 2.19
CA LYS A 100 3.81 -4.79 2.48
C LYS A 100 4.41 -5.12 3.84
N LEU A 101 5.53 -4.49 4.22
CA LEU A 101 6.17 -4.65 5.52
C LEU A 101 5.24 -4.24 6.64
N THR A 102 4.51 -3.13 6.47
CA THR A 102 3.53 -2.67 7.44
C THR A 102 2.41 -3.71 7.63
N ILE A 103 1.99 -4.38 6.55
CA ILE A 103 1.04 -5.50 6.61
C ILE A 103 1.65 -6.75 7.26
N VAL A 104 2.93 -7.07 7.03
CA VAL A 104 3.53 -8.27 7.64
C VAL A 104 3.80 -8.06 9.14
N LEU A 105 4.36 -6.91 9.50
CA LEU A 105 4.74 -6.57 10.88
C LEU A 105 3.52 -6.25 11.74
N PHE A 106 2.51 -5.58 11.19
CA PHE A 106 1.35 -5.11 11.93
C PHE A 106 0.01 -5.69 11.45
N GLY A 107 0.00 -6.54 10.42
CA GLY A 107 -1.20 -7.16 9.83
C GLY A 107 -1.44 -8.61 10.23
N ARG A 108 -0.64 -9.17 11.16
CA ARG A 108 -0.99 -10.39 11.94
C ARG A 108 -2.40 -10.32 12.56
N TRP A 109 -2.96 -9.12 12.66
CA TRP A 109 -4.26 -8.82 13.26
C TRP A 109 -5.49 -9.00 12.35
N LEU A 110 -5.34 -9.02 11.02
CA LEU A 110 -6.50 -9.19 10.11
C LEU A 110 -7.16 -10.56 10.29
N GLY A 111 -6.39 -11.59 10.66
CA GLY A 111 -6.90 -12.92 11.01
C GLY A 111 -7.54 -12.99 12.39
N GLU A 112 -6.98 -12.30 13.39
CA GLU A 112 -7.49 -12.31 14.78
C GLU A 112 -8.86 -11.61 14.91
N THR A 113 -9.12 -10.56 14.13
CA THR A 113 -10.45 -9.92 14.12
C THR A 113 -11.57 -10.75 13.46
N GLN A 114 -11.25 -11.84 12.77
CA GLN A 114 -12.24 -12.78 12.25
C GLN A 114 -12.52 -13.94 13.21
N SER A 115 -11.68 -14.15 14.22
CA SER A 115 -11.80 -15.26 15.18
C SER A 115 -12.49 -14.90 16.49
N ASP A 116 -12.91 -13.65 16.70
CA ASP A 116 -13.79 -13.29 17.82
C ASP A 116 -15.26 -13.48 17.38
N PRO A 117 -15.92 -14.58 17.76
CA PRO A 117 -17.37 -14.69 17.60
C PRO A 117 -18.04 -13.63 18.48
N GLN A 118 -18.81 -12.73 17.86
CA GLN A 118 -19.90 -12.04 18.54
C GLN A 118 -21.12 -12.95 18.59
#